data_AF-A0A1H3RTS1-F1
#
_entry.id   AF-A0A1H3RTS1-F1
#
_cell.length_a   1.000
_cell.length_b   1.000
_cell.length_c   1.000
_cell.angle_alpha   90.00
_cell.angle_beta   90.00
_cell.angle_gamma   90.00
#
_symmetry.space_group_name_H-M   'P 1'
#
loop_
_entity.id
_entity.type
_entity.pdbx_description
1 polymer ?
#
loop_
_entity_poly.entity_id
_entity_poly.type
_entity_poly.pdbx_seq_one_letter_code
_entity_poly.pdbx_strand_id
1 'polypeptide(L)'
;MKCKRWMKLSSLVVFVLLLSACAVSEESALEHAKSLFADKIVQEKKTTSYENSDISFYVPSFTEVSVVDDYNIVMEQGDHILLLFLNDKQKYENEEELLNELLIESDPLIIEIGEHGGEQGYFVAAPYEEEEQYKLVVGYNGAKVTTVTTLSEMNDIAEMMFDIVQSVKRGQ
;
A
#
# COMPACT_ATOMS: atom_id res chain seq x y z
N MET A 1 -8.76 -46.68 -37.24
CA MET A 1 -9.29 -45.53 -36.45
C MET A 1 -8.40 -45.26 -35.23
N LYS A 2 -7.26 -44.56 -35.37
CA LYS A 2 -6.39 -44.20 -34.21
C LYS A 2 -5.90 -42.74 -34.21
N CYS A 3 -6.26 -41.93 -35.20
CA CYS A 3 -5.71 -40.58 -35.37
C CYS A 3 -6.52 -39.49 -34.63
N LYS A 4 -7.77 -39.76 -34.23
CA LYS A 4 -8.66 -38.75 -33.63
C LYS A 4 -8.48 -38.55 -32.10
N ARG A 5 -7.75 -39.46 -31.43
CA ARG A 5 -7.59 -39.44 -29.95
C ARG A 5 -6.39 -38.63 -29.48
N TRP A 6 -5.40 -38.41 -30.33
CA TRP A 6 -4.21 -37.60 -30.01
C TRP A 6 -4.42 -36.09 -30.26
N MET A 7 -5.35 -35.73 -31.15
CA MET A 7 -5.68 -34.32 -31.43
C MET A 7 -6.45 -33.64 -30.28
N LYS A 8 -7.11 -34.42 -29.41
CA LYS A 8 -7.78 -33.90 -28.20
C LYS A 8 -6.84 -33.72 -27.01
N LEU A 9 -5.74 -34.49 -26.94
CA LEU A 9 -4.74 -34.32 -25.88
C LEU A 9 -3.88 -33.07 -26.11
N SER A 10 -3.55 -32.77 -27.38
CA SER A 10 -2.74 -31.60 -27.75
C SER A 10 -3.41 -30.27 -27.43
N SER A 11 -4.75 -30.19 -27.46
CA SER A 11 -5.48 -28.95 -27.19
C SER A 11 -5.60 -28.63 -25.70
N LEU A 12 -5.51 -29.64 -24.83
CA LEU A 12 -5.62 -29.46 -23.38
C LEU A 12 -4.30 -28.96 -22.78
N VAL A 13 -3.16 -29.45 -23.30
CA VAL A 13 -1.82 -29.05 -22.83
C VAL A 13 -1.53 -27.57 -23.12
N VAL A 14 -2.02 -27.03 -24.25
CA VAL A 14 -1.87 -25.61 -24.59
C VAL A 14 -2.69 -24.71 -23.65
N PHE A 15 -3.87 -25.17 -23.19
CA PHE A 15 -4.68 -24.42 -22.23
C PHE A 15 -4.08 -24.40 -20.81
N VAL A 16 -3.39 -25.46 -20.40
CA VAL A 16 -2.71 -25.52 -19.09
C VAL A 16 -1.45 -24.64 -19.07
N LEU A 17 -0.74 -24.49 -20.19
CA LEU A 17 0.44 -23.63 -20.28
C LEU A 17 0.11 -22.13 -20.33
N LEU A 18 -1.14 -21.76 -20.69
CA LEU A 18 -1.61 -20.38 -20.66
C LEU A 18 -2.10 -19.93 -19.27
N LEU A 19 -2.19 -20.85 -18.30
CA LEU A 19 -2.57 -20.59 -16.92
C LEU A 19 -1.38 -20.41 -15.98
N SER A 20 -0.16 -20.22 -16.49
CA SER A 20 0.90 -19.62 -15.69
C SER A 20 0.52 -18.16 -15.44
N ALA A 21 -0.35 -17.94 -14.45
CA ALA A 21 -0.43 -16.67 -13.78
C ALA A 21 1.01 -16.29 -13.44
N CYS A 22 1.47 -15.13 -13.91
CA CYS A 22 2.72 -14.57 -13.45
C CYS A 22 2.58 -14.36 -11.95
N ALA A 23 2.97 -15.35 -11.15
CA ALA A 23 3.18 -15.14 -9.73
C ALA A 23 4.28 -14.09 -9.62
N VAL A 24 3.96 -12.93 -9.04
CA VAL A 24 4.95 -11.91 -8.72
C VAL A 24 5.91 -12.55 -7.73
N SER A 25 7.21 -12.56 -8.05
CA SER A 25 8.21 -13.01 -7.08
C SER A 25 8.38 -11.96 -5.99
N GLU A 26 8.66 -12.41 -4.77
CA GLU A 26 8.97 -11.53 -3.64
C GLU A 26 10.08 -10.53 -3.99
N GLU A 27 11.16 -11.00 -4.60
CA GLU A 27 12.27 -10.14 -5.04
C GLU A 27 11.83 -9.02 -5.99
N SER A 28 10.96 -9.33 -6.96
CA SER A 28 10.43 -8.31 -7.88
C SER A 28 9.50 -7.34 -7.17
N ALA A 29 8.65 -7.82 -6.26
CA ALA A 29 7.79 -6.96 -5.46
C ALA A 29 8.59 -5.99 -4.59
N LEU A 30 9.70 -6.46 -4.01
CA LEU A 30 10.65 -5.67 -3.22
C LEU A 30 11.36 -4.59 -4.04
N GLU A 31 11.88 -4.94 -5.22
CA GLU A 31 12.54 -3.97 -6.09
C GLU A 31 11.57 -2.88 -6.54
N HIS A 32 10.35 -3.26 -6.90
CA HIS A 32 9.28 -2.33 -7.25
C HIS A 32 8.89 -1.43 -6.07
N ALA A 33 8.78 -1.98 -4.86
CA ALA A 33 8.44 -1.21 -3.66
C ALA A 33 9.48 -0.13 -3.35
N LYS A 34 10.77 -0.45 -3.49
CA LYS A 34 11.87 0.50 -3.29
C LYS A 34 11.86 1.62 -4.33
N SER A 35 11.63 1.27 -5.59
CA SER A 35 11.49 2.26 -6.66
C SER A 35 10.27 3.16 -6.42
N LEU A 36 9.13 2.55 -6.08
CA LEU A 36 7.90 3.26 -5.77
C LEU A 36 8.12 4.25 -4.62
N PHE A 37 8.79 3.84 -3.54
CA PHE A 37 9.10 4.73 -2.42
C PHE A 37 9.93 5.93 -2.86
N ALA A 38 11.01 5.67 -3.60
CA ALA A 38 11.92 6.72 -4.08
C ALA A 38 11.21 7.72 -5.01
N ASP A 39 10.30 7.25 -5.85
CA ASP A 39 9.51 8.10 -6.75
C ASP A 39 8.44 8.88 -5.98
N LYS A 40 7.72 8.21 -5.07
CA LYS A 40 6.62 8.82 -4.31
C LYS A 40 7.11 9.84 -3.32
N ILE A 41 8.26 9.68 -2.68
CA ILE A 41 8.69 10.64 -1.67
C ILE A 41 8.99 12.04 -2.24
N VAL A 42 9.32 12.11 -3.53
CA VAL A 42 9.64 13.36 -4.24
C VAL A 42 8.53 13.83 -5.17
N GLN A 43 7.38 13.12 -5.23
CA GLN A 43 6.30 13.47 -6.13
C GLN A 43 5.59 14.77 -5.71
N GLU A 44 4.90 15.40 -6.66
CA GLU A 44 3.98 16.48 -6.33
C GLU A 44 2.71 15.94 -5.67
N LYS A 45 2.27 16.59 -4.59
CA LYS A 45 1.08 16.23 -3.82
C LYS A 45 -0.18 16.29 -4.70
N LYS A 46 -1.02 15.27 -4.62
CA LYS A 46 -2.32 15.26 -5.30
C LYS A 46 -3.23 16.38 -4.77
N THR A 47 -4.10 16.88 -5.65
CA THR A 47 -5.13 17.86 -5.26
C THR A 47 -6.18 17.17 -4.39
N THR A 48 -6.64 17.86 -3.36
CA THR A 48 -7.65 17.37 -2.43
C THR A 48 -9.00 17.23 -3.13
N SER A 49 -9.72 16.15 -2.85
CA SER A 49 -11.08 15.90 -3.36
C SER A 49 -12.12 15.69 -2.25
N TYR A 50 -11.66 15.58 -1.00
CA TYR A 50 -12.46 15.61 0.21
C TYR A 50 -12.01 16.75 1.11
N GLU A 51 -12.97 17.43 1.74
CA GLU A 51 -12.75 18.53 2.66
C GLU A 51 -13.88 18.59 3.70
N ASN A 52 -13.51 18.76 4.97
CA ASN A 52 -14.40 19.16 6.05
C ASN A 52 -13.80 20.37 6.80
N SER A 53 -14.33 20.72 7.98
CA SER A 53 -13.85 21.86 8.77
C SER A 53 -12.38 21.79 9.18
N ASP A 54 -11.83 20.59 9.33
CA ASP A 54 -10.57 20.36 10.04
C ASP A 54 -9.50 19.70 9.16
N ILE A 55 -9.91 19.01 8.09
CA ILE A 55 -9.01 18.29 7.17
C ILE A 55 -9.48 18.35 5.71
N SER A 56 -8.52 18.44 4.81
CA SER A 56 -8.69 18.09 3.40
C SER A 56 -7.64 17.09 2.94
N PHE A 57 -8.04 16.18 2.03
CA PHE A 57 -7.15 15.17 1.43
C PHE A 57 -7.70 14.67 0.09
N TYR A 58 -6.85 13.99 -0.66
CA TYR A 58 -7.18 13.29 -1.90
C TYR A 58 -7.87 11.97 -1.58
N VAL A 59 -9.05 11.78 -2.14
CA VAL A 59 -9.80 10.53 -2.14
C VAL A 59 -9.70 9.92 -3.55
N PRO A 60 -9.20 8.69 -3.69
CA PRO A 60 -9.16 8.00 -4.97
C PRO A 60 -10.57 7.80 -5.56
N SER A 61 -10.61 7.43 -6.85
CA SER A 61 -11.90 7.15 -7.49
C SER A 61 -12.52 5.88 -6.92
N PHE A 62 -13.85 5.87 -6.78
CA PHE A 62 -14.63 4.74 -6.26
C PHE A 62 -14.29 4.35 -4.81
N THR A 63 -13.80 5.30 -4.01
CA THR A 63 -13.57 5.12 -2.57
C THR A 63 -14.77 5.62 -1.77
N GLU A 64 -15.30 4.81 -0.86
CA GLU A 64 -16.25 5.26 0.15
C GLU A 64 -15.51 5.76 1.38
N VAL A 65 -15.92 6.90 1.94
CA VAL A 65 -15.23 7.54 3.08
C VAL A 65 -16.17 7.60 4.28
N SER A 66 -15.72 7.04 5.38
CA SER A 66 -16.41 7.06 6.68
C SER A 66 -15.51 7.71 7.74
N VAL A 67 -15.90 8.90 8.21
CA VAL A 67 -15.23 9.57 9.32
C VAL A 67 -15.68 8.94 10.63
N VAL A 68 -14.74 8.39 11.40
CA VAL A 68 -15.01 7.79 12.72
C VAL A 68 -14.91 8.88 13.79
N ASP A 69 -13.83 9.66 13.74
CA ASP A 69 -13.60 10.83 14.58
C ASP A 69 -12.62 11.81 13.88
N ASP A 70 -12.19 12.86 14.58
CA ASP A 70 -11.33 13.92 14.06
C ASP A 70 -9.93 13.44 13.63
N TYR A 71 -9.51 12.24 14.05
CA TYR A 71 -8.18 11.69 13.79
C TYR A 71 -8.20 10.38 13.01
N ASN A 72 -9.36 9.71 12.91
CA ASN A 72 -9.50 8.38 12.35
C ASN A 72 -10.54 8.37 11.22
N ILE A 73 -10.10 7.99 10.02
CA ILE A 73 -10.95 7.90 8.83
C ILE A 73 -10.81 6.49 8.23
N VAL A 74 -11.94 5.88 7.92
CA VAL A 74 -12.01 4.60 7.21
C VAL A 74 -12.35 4.86 5.75
N MET A 75 -11.61 4.23 4.85
CA MET A 75 -11.83 4.30 3.41
C MET A 75 -11.99 2.89 2.86
N GLU A 76 -13.05 2.65 2.11
CA GLU A 76 -13.31 1.37 1.44
C GLU A 76 -13.02 1.53 -0.05
N GLN A 77 -12.07 0.75 -0.56
CA GLN A 77 -11.59 0.77 -1.95
C GLN A 77 -11.58 -0.65 -2.52
N GLY A 78 -12.63 -1.02 -3.25
CA GLY A 78 -12.78 -2.39 -3.72
C GLY A 78 -12.83 -3.36 -2.54
N ASP A 79 -11.88 -4.29 -2.48
CA ASP A 79 -11.79 -5.28 -1.40
C ASP A 79 -10.86 -4.83 -0.24
N HIS A 80 -10.33 -3.60 -0.29
CA HIS A 80 -9.41 -3.07 0.73
C HIS A 80 -10.11 -2.09 1.67
N ILE A 81 -9.80 -2.24 2.96
CA ILE A 81 -10.15 -1.29 4.00
C ILE A 81 -8.88 -0.55 4.41
N LEU A 82 -8.84 0.76 4.12
CA LEU A 82 -7.73 1.62 4.48
C LEU A 82 -8.11 2.45 5.72
N LEU A 83 -7.24 2.45 6.72
CA LEU A 83 -7.41 3.24 7.94
C LEU A 83 -6.41 4.39 7.93
N LEU A 84 -6.89 5.62 7.80
CA LEU A 84 -6.11 6.85 7.85
C LEU A 84 -6.13 7.40 9.28
N PHE A 85 -4.93 7.60 9.84
CA PHE A 85 -4.66 8.18 11.13
C PHE A 85 -3.95 9.53 10.97
N LEU A 86 -4.42 10.56 11.68
CA LEU A 86 -3.93 11.94 11.58
C LEU A 86 -3.11 12.40 12.79
N ASN A 87 -2.79 11.50 13.71
CA ASN A 87 -2.06 11.78 14.94
C ASN A 87 -0.73 11.01 15.00
N ASP A 88 -0.12 10.77 13.85
CA ASP A 88 1.17 10.07 13.76
C ASP A 88 2.35 11.01 14.03
N LYS A 89 3.54 10.44 14.27
CA LYS A 89 4.76 11.22 14.39
C LYS A 89 5.14 11.81 13.04
N GLN A 90 5.63 13.05 13.04
CA GLN A 90 6.14 13.71 11.83
C GLN A 90 7.54 13.23 11.44
N LYS A 91 8.29 12.70 12.42
CA LYS A 91 9.67 12.24 12.22
C LYS A 91 9.99 11.08 13.15
N TYR A 92 10.68 10.10 12.60
CA TYR A 92 11.35 8.98 13.26
C TYR A 92 12.86 9.11 13.03
N GLU A 93 13.64 8.80 14.04
CA GLU A 93 15.11 8.92 13.97
C GLU A 93 15.74 7.73 13.22
N ASN A 94 15.10 6.57 13.25
CA ASN A 94 15.57 5.35 12.60
C ASN A 94 14.44 4.32 12.42
N GLU A 95 14.77 3.24 11.70
CA GLU A 95 13.87 2.11 11.41
C GLU A 95 13.38 1.39 12.67
N GLU A 96 14.23 1.25 13.70
CA GLU A 96 13.86 0.59 14.96
C GLU A 96 12.80 1.39 15.72
N GLU A 97 12.93 2.72 15.79
CA GLU A 97 11.90 3.59 16.38
C GLU A 97 10.57 3.46 15.63
N LEU A 98 10.62 3.43 14.30
CA LEU A 98 9.43 3.28 13.46
C LEU A 98 8.73 1.94 13.71
N LEU A 99 9.47 0.82 13.71
CA LEU A 99 8.90 -0.51 13.95
C LEU A 99 8.28 -0.63 15.35
N ASN A 100 8.93 -0.08 16.36
CA ASN A 100 8.43 -0.04 17.73
C ASN A 100 7.11 0.76 17.83
N GLU A 101 7.01 1.91 17.16
CA GLU A 101 5.77 2.71 17.13
C GLU A 101 4.64 1.98 16.38
N LEU A 102 4.97 1.24 15.32
CA LEU A 102 4.00 0.49 14.52
C LEU A 102 3.59 -0.85 15.15
N LEU A 103 4.20 -1.22 16.27
CA LEU A 103 4.04 -2.50 16.96
C LEU A 103 4.32 -3.69 16.03
N ILE A 104 5.38 -3.58 15.22
CA ILE A 104 5.82 -4.63 14.30
C ILE A 104 6.97 -5.38 14.96
N GLU A 105 6.68 -6.59 15.44
CA GLU A 105 7.66 -7.47 16.11
C GLU A 105 8.34 -8.45 15.14
N SER A 106 7.73 -8.71 13.99
CA SER A 106 8.28 -9.55 12.93
C SER A 106 9.27 -8.78 12.06
N ASP A 107 10.22 -9.49 11.44
CA ASP A 107 11.07 -8.90 10.40
C ASP A 107 10.19 -8.37 9.25
N PRO A 108 10.24 -7.06 8.94
CA PRO A 108 9.45 -6.50 7.85
C PRO A 108 10.01 -7.00 6.51
N LEU A 109 9.10 -7.25 5.58
CA LEU A 109 9.47 -7.49 4.18
C LEU A 109 10.08 -6.22 3.56
N ILE A 110 9.47 -5.07 3.85
CA ILE A 110 9.91 -3.76 3.40
C ILE A 110 9.97 -2.82 4.58
N ILE A 111 11.07 -2.07 4.70
CA ILE A 111 11.15 -0.90 5.54
C ILE A 111 11.97 0.16 4.81
N GLU A 112 11.34 1.28 4.53
CA GLU A 112 11.98 2.43 3.89
C GLU A 112 11.59 3.70 4.64
N ILE A 113 12.56 4.55 4.91
CA ILE A 113 12.40 5.85 5.55
C ILE A 113 13.20 6.89 4.77
N GLY A 114 12.62 8.05 4.54
CA GLY A 114 13.25 9.10 3.77
C GLY A 114 12.68 10.47 4.07
N GLU A 115 13.33 11.51 3.57
CA GLU A 115 12.90 12.90 3.79
C GLU A 115 13.01 13.68 2.48
N HIS A 116 11.99 14.48 2.16
CA HIS A 116 12.01 15.40 1.04
C HIS A 116 11.32 16.72 1.43
N GLY A 117 11.95 17.86 1.14
CA GLY A 117 11.37 19.17 1.46
C GLY A 117 11.18 19.43 2.96
N GLY A 118 11.88 18.70 3.84
CA GLY A 118 11.71 18.77 5.29
C GLY A 118 10.54 17.93 5.82
N GLU A 119 9.87 17.17 4.97
CA GLU A 119 8.78 16.24 5.33
C GLU A 119 9.30 14.81 5.24
N GLN A 120 9.11 14.02 6.30
CA GLN A 120 9.51 12.62 6.33
C GLN A 120 8.38 11.73 5.82
N GLY A 121 8.74 10.72 5.03
CA GLY A 121 7.85 9.65 4.61
C GLY A 121 8.45 8.28 4.92
N TYR A 122 7.60 7.28 5.06
CA TYR A 122 8.01 5.89 5.27
C TYR A 122 7.05 4.90 4.63
N PHE A 123 7.57 3.70 4.32
CA PHE A 123 6.84 2.56 3.78
C PHE A 123 7.29 1.31 4.56
N VAL A 124 6.35 0.67 5.25
CA VAL A 124 6.57 -0.61 5.91
C VAL A 124 5.58 -1.65 5.40
N ALA A 125 6.08 -2.84 5.06
CA ALA A 125 5.26 -4.03 4.83
C ALA A 125 5.77 -5.16 5.72
N ALA A 126 4.90 -5.79 6.49
CA ALA A 126 5.23 -6.90 7.38
C ALA A 126 4.18 -8.01 7.29
N PRO A 127 4.54 -9.29 7.51
CA PRO A 127 3.58 -10.40 7.54
C PRO A 127 2.42 -10.14 8.52
N TYR A 128 1.21 -10.61 8.19
CA TYR A 128 0.01 -10.39 9.00
C TYR A 128 -0.92 -11.60 9.06
N GLU A 129 -1.18 -12.10 10.27
CA GLU A 129 -2.13 -13.17 10.66
C GLU A 129 -2.16 -14.46 9.79
N GLU A 130 -2.52 -14.36 8.52
CA GLU A 130 -2.63 -15.45 7.56
C GLU A 130 -1.38 -15.57 6.66
N GLU A 131 -1.19 -16.75 6.07
CA GLU A 131 -0.16 -16.94 5.04
C GLU A 131 -0.44 -16.04 3.83
N GLU A 132 0.61 -15.44 3.26
CA GLU A 132 0.55 -14.55 2.09
C GLU A 132 -0.19 -13.20 2.29
N GLN A 133 -0.54 -12.85 3.52
CA GLN A 133 -1.06 -11.53 3.88
C GLN A 133 0.01 -10.65 4.53
N TYR A 134 -0.05 -9.36 4.19
CA TYR A 134 0.88 -8.36 4.68
C TYR A 134 0.12 -7.15 5.21
N LYS A 135 0.50 -6.71 6.42
CA LYS A 135 0.14 -5.40 6.94
C LYS A 135 1.02 -4.37 6.25
N LEU A 136 0.36 -3.48 5.52
CA LEU A 136 0.98 -2.37 4.82
C LEU A 136 0.75 -1.09 5.62
N VAL A 137 1.82 -0.31 5.82
CA VAL A 137 1.78 1.00 6.47
C VAL A 137 2.57 1.99 5.63
N VAL A 138 1.93 3.10 5.27
CA VAL A 138 2.56 4.22 4.59
C VAL A 138 2.30 5.47 5.42
N GLY A 139 3.34 6.25 5.70
CA GLY A 139 3.20 7.49 6.43
C GLY A 139 3.92 8.64 5.76
N TYR A 140 3.40 9.84 5.98
CA TYR A 140 3.96 11.09 5.53
C TYR A 140 3.56 12.23 6.45
N ASN A 141 4.55 12.92 7.02
CA ASN A 141 4.39 14.14 7.82
C ASN A 141 3.24 14.09 8.88
N GLY A 142 3.21 13.02 9.69
CA GLY A 142 2.25 12.88 10.79
C GLY A 142 0.85 12.39 10.39
N ALA A 143 0.66 11.99 9.14
CA ALA A 143 -0.45 11.16 8.70
C ALA A 143 0.06 9.77 8.31
N LYS A 144 -0.70 8.72 8.63
CA LYS A 144 -0.42 7.36 8.16
C LYS A 144 -1.67 6.65 7.69
N VAL A 145 -1.52 5.80 6.69
CA VAL A 145 -2.54 4.86 6.27
C VAL A 145 -2.04 3.45 6.54
N THR A 146 -2.94 2.58 7.01
CA THR A 146 -2.66 1.15 7.09
C THR A 146 -3.77 0.33 6.43
N THR A 147 -3.40 -0.82 5.89
CA THR A 147 -4.32 -1.82 5.31
C THR A 147 -3.67 -3.20 5.42
N VAL A 148 -4.46 -4.24 5.19
CA VAL A 148 -3.97 -5.59 4.88
C VAL A 148 -4.06 -5.80 3.36
N THR A 149 -3.06 -6.44 2.77
CA THR A 149 -2.98 -6.69 1.33
C THR A 149 -2.18 -7.96 1.03
N THR A 150 -2.16 -8.36 -0.24
CA THR A 150 -1.33 -9.45 -0.77
C THR A 150 -0.07 -8.91 -1.43
N LEU A 151 0.95 -9.75 -1.61
CA LEU A 151 2.19 -9.37 -2.30
C LEU A 151 1.92 -8.84 -3.73
N SER A 152 0.92 -9.41 -4.42
CA SER A 152 0.56 -9.02 -5.79
C SER A 152 -0.07 -7.64 -5.91
N GLU A 153 -0.76 -7.17 -4.87
CA GLU A 153 -1.49 -5.89 -4.87
C GLU A 153 -0.78 -4.80 -4.07
N MET A 154 0.25 -5.18 -3.30
CA MET A 154 0.96 -4.31 -2.36
C MET A 154 1.45 -3.01 -2.99
N ASN A 155 2.08 -3.06 -4.17
CA ASN A 155 2.64 -1.86 -4.80
C ASN A 155 1.55 -0.91 -5.31
N ASP A 156 0.48 -1.44 -5.92
CA ASP A 156 -0.63 -0.64 -6.43
C ASP A 156 -1.39 0.05 -5.28
N ILE A 157 -1.58 -0.66 -4.18
CA ILE A 157 -2.22 -0.11 -2.98
C ILE A 157 -1.31 0.88 -2.25
N ALA A 158 -0.01 0.59 -2.14
CA ALA A 158 0.97 1.53 -1.57
C ALA A 158 1.02 2.84 -2.38
N GLU A 159 0.93 2.76 -3.72
CA GLU A 159 0.88 3.93 -4.60
C GLU A 159 -0.27 4.87 -4.20
N MET A 160 -1.46 4.28 -4.03
CA MET A 160 -2.66 4.98 -3.61
C MET A 160 -2.54 5.56 -2.20
N MET A 161 -1.97 4.79 -1.26
CA MET A 161 -1.76 5.24 0.11
C MET A 161 -0.82 6.46 0.18
N PHE A 162 0.24 6.49 -0.64
CA PHE A 162 1.13 7.65 -0.75
C PHE A 162 0.40 8.89 -1.24
N ASP A 163 -0.41 8.74 -2.29
CA ASP A 163 -1.22 9.83 -2.83
C ASP A 163 -2.18 10.41 -1.78
N ILE A 164 -2.75 9.56 -0.92
CA ILE A 164 -3.60 9.97 0.20
C ILE A 164 -2.78 10.72 1.25
N VAL A 165 -1.78 10.10 1.88
CA VAL A 165 -1.09 10.70 3.04
C VAL A 165 -0.39 12.02 2.69
N GLN A 166 0.18 12.14 1.50
CA GLN A 166 0.87 13.37 1.08
C GLN A 166 -0.08 14.53 0.82
N SER A 167 -1.33 14.24 0.45
CA SER A 167 -2.33 15.26 0.15
C SER A 167 -2.98 15.86 1.40
N VAL A 168 -2.78 15.26 2.57
CA VAL A 168 -3.39 15.68 3.83
C VAL A 168 -2.99 17.11 4.16
N LYS A 169 -3.98 17.96 4.39
CA LYS A 169 -3.83 19.31 4.92
C LYS A 169 -4.79 19.50 6.10
N ARG A 170 -4.28 20.06 7.18
CA ARG A 170 -5.08 20.38 8.38
C ARG A 170 -5.51 21.83 8.33
N GLY A 171 -6.76 22.11 8.69
CA GLY A 171 -7.24 23.46 8.94
C GLY A 171 -6.41 24.08 10.07
N GLN A 172 -5.93 25.31 9.88
CA GLN A 172 -5.24 26.08 10.91
C GLN A 172 -6.22 26.66 11.92
#